data_AF-A0A7J5VD53-F1
#
_entry.id   AF-A0A7J5VD53-F1
#
_cell.length_a   1.000
_cell.length_b   1.000
_cell.length_c   1.000
_cell.angle_alpha   90.00
_cell.angle_beta   90.00
_cell.angle_gamma   90.00
#
_symmetry.space_group_name_H-M   'P 1'
#
loop_
_entity.id
_entity.type
_entity.pdbx_description
1 polymer ?
#
loop_
_entity_poly.entity_id
_entity_poly.type
_entity_poly.pdbx_seq_one_letter_code
_entity_poly.pdbx_strand_id
1 'polypeptide(L)'
;MNRGNLAGKNDPVRGVHVAPKSIRVISEIIGVKYDRLGLNPGSLPFAPTDTTAGSEAEMQTVVMGDKQHVDLPLFIEQSNYFANTKRRAEAGDTSRRVMTDLEKYLNGNVEGVWENSWVFFPRDKMGEFAKTIFQHDILADKSNPFAGQRSDLNRLIFKENGCENIRVPISYLLKLSLAEIIDPQNKAHPLIHATGLKIMSSFLNDNTSPETSSFYVVAMQSETGMGRVVAKEMAIRFLLSQLLVMYANKRYLLQENGQKAMIFSSPHPPTRQKILSQCVSDAFYRELFMNPCLSGWDKGEEKHEYMHLCHRVLSRSQFNAVLKLREAGIITSNLVSLPNLSNISLANNGIHVSLGSNKLSHLLGDPSSGFSVRDEKYIGDLGIIRSA
;
A
#
# COMPACT_ATOMS: atom_id res chain seq x y z
N MET A 1 -1.44 5.73 16.20
CA MET A 1 -2.00 4.37 16.11
C MET A 1 -0.91 3.44 15.60
N ASN A 2 -0.52 2.45 16.41
CA ASN A 2 0.23 1.30 15.91
C ASN A 2 -0.71 0.53 14.97
N ARG A 3 -0.53 0.65 13.66
CA ARG A 3 -1.15 -0.28 12.69
C ARG A 3 -0.37 -1.58 12.72
N GLY A 4 -0.65 -2.37 13.75
CA GLY A 4 -0.16 -3.73 13.92
C GLY A 4 -1.19 -4.65 14.60
N ASN A 5 -2.47 -4.28 14.60
CA ASN A 5 -3.48 -5.00 15.41
C ASN A 5 -4.85 -5.16 14.73
N LEU A 6 -4.94 -5.10 13.39
CA LEU A 6 -6.24 -5.29 12.70
C LEU A 6 -6.30 -6.43 11.67
N ALA A 7 -5.29 -7.28 11.56
CA ALA A 7 -5.50 -8.62 10.98
C ALA A 7 -4.51 -9.62 11.59
N GLY A 8 -5.03 -10.72 12.14
CA GLY A 8 -4.22 -11.90 12.42
C GLY A 8 -3.67 -12.05 13.84
N LYS A 9 -4.43 -11.73 14.89
CA LYS A 9 -4.28 -12.46 16.15
C LYS A 9 -5.41 -13.47 16.25
N ASN A 10 -5.04 -14.75 16.27
CA ASN A 10 -5.88 -15.78 16.84
C ASN A 10 -6.19 -15.35 18.28
N ASP A 11 -7.42 -14.89 18.52
CA ASP A 11 -7.98 -14.81 19.87
C ASP A 11 -8.32 -16.23 20.32
N PRO A 12 -7.70 -16.80 21.36
CA PRO A 12 -8.35 -17.78 22.19
C PRO A 12 -9.09 -17.03 23.30
N VAL A 13 -9.92 -16.05 22.96
CA VAL A 13 -10.80 -15.40 23.93
C VAL A 13 -12.17 -16.04 23.76
N ARG A 14 -12.42 -17.08 24.57
CA ARG A 14 -13.79 -17.40 25.00
C ARG A 14 -14.32 -16.14 25.70
N GLY A 15 -14.96 -15.27 24.92
CA GLY A 15 -15.48 -14.00 25.40
C GLY A 15 -16.61 -14.22 26.40
N VAL A 16 -16.42 -13.74 27.61
CA VAL A 16 -17.53 -13.36 28.47
C VAL A 16 -18.37 -12.36 27.66
N HIS A 17 -19.59 -12.74 27.29
CA HIS A 17 -20.51 -11.85 26.61
C HIS A 17 -20.91 -10.71 27.55
N VAL A 18 -20.11 -9.64 27.58
CA VAL A 18 -20.49 -8.39 28.24
C VAL A 18 -21.55 -7.72 27.36
N ALA A 19 -22.73 -7.49 27.93
CA ALA A 19 -23.83 -6.81 27.25
C ALA A 19 -23.36 -5.42 26.75
N PRO A 20 -23.80 -4.98 25.56
CA PRO A 20 -23.45 -3.66 25.06
C PRO A 20 -23.94 -2.57 26.02
N LYS A 21 -23.08 -1.58 26.31
CA LYS A 21 -23.43 -0.45 27.17
C LYS A 21 -24.52 0.40 26.49
N SER A 22 -25.40 1.00 27.28
CA SER A 22 -26.38 1.95 26.75
C SER A 22 -25.69 3.24 26.29
N ILE A 23 -26.30 3.96 25.34
CA ILE A 23 -25.77 5.25 24.86
C ILE A 23 -25.60 6.28 25.99
N ARG A 24 -26.43 6.22 27.03
CA ARG A 24 -26.34 7.09 28.21
C ARG A 24 -25.05 6.84 28.98
N VAL A 25 -24.78 5.57 29.29
CA VAL A 25 -23.54 5.15 29.98
C VAL A 25 -22.31 5.53 29.16
N ILE A 26 -22.35 5.31 27.84
CA ILE A 26 -21.23 5.69 26.96
C ILE A 26 -21.05 7.22 26.95
N SER A 27 -22.15 7.99 26.92
CA SER A 27 -22.09 9.46 26.96
C SER A 27 -21.49 9.99 28.27
N GLU A 28 -21.78 9.34 29.39
CA GLU A 28 -21.20 9.66 30.70
C GLU A 28 -19.69 9.39 30.73
N ILE A 29 -19.26 8.21 30.23
CA ILE A 29 -17.83 7.85 30.12
C ILE A 29 -17.07 8.84 29.23
N ILE A 30 -17.69 9.26 28.11
CA ILE A 30 -17.14 10.27 27.19
C ILE A 30 -17.16 11.68 27.81
N GLY A 31 -17.90 11.89 28.90
CA GLY A 31 -18.04 13.20 29.52
C GLY A 31 -18.80 14.18 28.63
N VAL A 32 -19.85 13.72 27.96
CA VAL A 32 -20.80 14.56 27.23
C VAL A 32 -21.52 15.47 28.23
N LYS A 33 -21.46 16.78 27.99
CA LYS A 33 -22.01 17.81 28.88
C LYS A 33 -23.33 18.34 28.33
N TYR A 34 -24.25 18.60 29.26
CA TYR A 34 -25.50 19.30 28.99
C TYR A 34 -25.50 20.61 29.77
N ASP A 35 -25.89 21.69 29.12
CA ASP A 35 -26.07 23.02 29.72
C ASP A 35 -27.54 23.48 29.61
N ARG A 36 -27.81 24.74 29.98
CA ARG A 36 -29.17 25.31 29.97
C ARG A 36 -29.81 25.37 28.58
N LEU A 37 -29.02 25.29 27.52
CA LEU A 37 -29.45 25.30 26.11
C LEU A 37 -29.52 23.88 25.53
N GLY A 38 -29.19 22.85 26.30
CA GLY A 38 -29.24 21.45 25.90
C GLY A 38 -27.85 20.82 25.80
N LEU A 39 -27.62 20.02 24.77
CA LEU A 39 -26.34 19.34 24.55
C LEU A 39 -25.24 20.35 24.21
N ASN A 40 -24.14 20.37 24.97
CA ASN A 40 -22.98 21.20 24.66
C ASN A 40 -22.16 20.54 23.53
N PRO A 41 -22.14 21.08 22.30
CA PRO A 41 -21.48 20.43 21.17
C PRO A 41 -19.97 20.35 21.33
N GLY A 42 -19.35 21.29 22.05
CA GLY A 42 -17.91 21.27 22.34
C GLY A 42 -17.47 20.12 23.25
N SER A 43 -18.41 19.47 23.94
CA SER A 43 -18.14 18.29 24.75
C SER A 43 -18.17 16.98 23.96
N LEU A 44 -18.63 16.99 22.70
CA LEU A 44 -18.77 15.79 21.88
C LEU A 44 -17.42 15.33 21.30
N PRO A 45 -17.27 14.03 21.04
CA PRO A 45 -16.22 13.54 20.16
C PRO A 45 -16.28 14.22 18.79
N PHE A 46 -15.13 14.44 18.17
CA PHE A 46 -14.99 15.12 16.87
C PHE A 46 -15.49 16.59 16.85
N ALA A 47 -15.63 17.21 18.02
CA ALA A 47 -15.74 18.66 18.12
C ALA A 47 -14.40 19.33 17.74
N PRO A 48 -14.37 20.62 17.36
CA PRO A 48 -13.16 21.27 16.83
C PRO A 48 -11.88 21.12 17.69
N THR A 49 -12.00 21.04 19.02
CA THR A 49 -10.87 20.86 19.95
C THR A 49 -10.47 19.40 20.18
N ASP A 50 -11.29 18.46 19.72
CA ASP A 50 -11.13 17.03 19.91
C ASP A 50 -10.73 16.31 18.62
N THR A 51 -11.12 16.86 17.46
CA THR A 51 -10.87 16.25 16.16
C THR A 51 -9.38 16.23 15.84
N THR A 52 -8.97 15.07 15.35
CA THR A 52 -7.67 14.85 14.76
C THR A 52 -7.83 14.35 13.33
N ALA A 53 -6.79 14.48 12.54
CA ALA A 53 -6.78 13.96 11.18
C ALA A 53 -5.45 13.30 10.81
N GLY A 54 -5.55 12.34 9.90
CA GLY A 54 -4.43 11.72 9.21
C GLY A 54 -4.80 11.46 7.76
N SER A 55 -3.81 11.09 6.96
CA SER A 55 -4.03 10.69 5.58
C SER A 55 -3.20 9.47 5.20
N GLU A 56 -3.77 8.62 4.37
CA GLU A 56 -3.02 7.68 3.55
C GLU A 56 -2.97 8.19 2.12
N ALA A 57 -1.84 7.99 1.48
CA ALA A 57 -1.64 8.36 0.10
C ALA A 57 -0.96 7.22 -0.64
N GLU A 58 -1.55 6.85 -1.76
CA GLU A 58 -0.94 5.97 -2.74
C GLU A 58 -0.22 6.81 -3.80
N MET A 59 1.04 6.47 -4.05
CA MET A 59 1.87 7.13 -5.06
C MET A 59 1.99 6.25 -6.31
N GLN A 60 2.17 6.84 -7.48
CA GLN A 60 2.59 6.07 -8.65
C GLN A 60 4.12 5.95 -8.66
N THR A 61 4.60 4.88 -9.28
CA THR A 61 6.03 4.65 -9.47
C THR A 61 6.36 4.31 -10.91
N VAL A 62 7.56 4.69 -11.35
CA VAL A 62 8.12 4.23 -12.62
C VAL A 62 9.59 3.87 -12.42
N VAL A 63 10.07 2.96 -13.25
CA VAL A 63 11.51 2.76 -13.48
C VAL A 63 11.78 3.19 -14.90
N MET A 64 12.66 4.17 -15.07
CA MET A 64 13.16 4.54 -16.39
C MET A 64 14.39 3.72 -16.73
N GLY A 65 14.48 3.27 -17.98
CA GLY A 65 15.65 2.55 -18.48
C GLY A 65 15.36 1.81 -19.79
N ASP A 66 16.43 1.33 -20.41
CA ASP A 66 16.31 0.43 -21.56
C ASP A 66 15.63 -0.89 -21.14
N LYS A 67 14.85 -1.49 -22.04
CA LYS A 67 14.10 -2.71 -21.74
C LYS A 67 14.98 -3.88 -21.30
N GLN A 68 16.26 -3.89 -21.67
CA GLN A 68 17.23 -4.92 -21.30
C GLN A 68 17.75 -4.77 -19.86
N HIS A 69 17.48 -3.63 -19.21
CA HIS A 69 17.99 -3.30 -17.87
C HIS A 69 16.88 -3.05 -16.85
N VAL A 70 15.61 -3.10 -17.26
CA VAL A 70 14.46 -2.81 -16.39
C VAL A 70 13.66 -4.08 -16.14
N ASP A 71 13.23 -4.25 -14.90
CA ASP A 71 12.58 -5.49 -14.43
C ASP A 71 11.31 -5.86 -15.20
N LEU A 72 10.34 -4.94 -15.32
CA LEU A 72 9.03 -5.25 -15.92
C LEU A 72 9.12 -5.87 -17.33
N PRO A 73 9.83 -5.27 -18.30
CA PRO A 73 9.95 -5.88 -19.63
C PRO A 73 10.70 -7.21 -19.60
N LEU A 74 11.79 -7.32 -18.82
CA LEU A 74 12.55 -8.57 -18.67
C LEU A 74 11.67 -9.68 -18.09
N PHE A 75 10.93 -9.38 -17.03
CA PHE A 75 10.04 -10.31 -16.36
C PHE A 75 8.91 -10.79 -17.28
N ILE A 76 8.34 -9.88 -18.10
CA ILE A 76 7.35 -10.26 -19.11
C ILE A 76 7.98 -11.20 -20.15
N GLU A 77 9.11 -10.83 -20.76
CA GLU A 77 9.76 -11.61 -21.84
C GLU A 77 10.20 -13.00 -21.36
N GLN A 78 10.64 -13.11 -20.09
CA GLN A 78 11.10 -14.37 -19.49
C GLN A 78 9.95 -15.24 -18.93
N SER A 79 8.71 -14.72 -18.90
CA SER A 79 7.59 -15.42 -18.29
C SER A 79 7.09 -16.60 -19.12
N ASN A 80 6.61 -17.64 -18.41
CA ASN A 80 5.84 -18.72 -19.03
C ASN A 80 4.58 -18.20 -19.74
N TYR A 81 3.98 -17.10 -19.24
CA TYR A 81 2.84 -16.46 -19.89
C TYR A 81 3.18 -16.01 -21.31
N PHE A 82 4.30 -15.30 -21.49
CA PHE A 82 4.75 -14.82 -22.80
C PHE A 82 5.08 -15.97 -23.74
N ALA A 83 5.88 -16.95 -23.28
CA ALA A 83 6.24 -18.13 -24.07
C ALA A 83 5.00 -18.94 -24.50
N ASN A 84 4.03 -19.13 -23.61
CA ASN A 84 2.79 -19.85 -23.91
C ASN A 84 1.89 -19.06 -24.87
N THR A 85 1.76 -17.74 -24.66
CA THR A 85 0.94 -16.88 -25.52
C THR A 85 1.48 -16.85 -26.94
N LYS A 86 2.81 -16.75 -27.09
CA LYS A 86 3.49 -16.82 -28.40
C LYS A 86 3.19 -18.14 -29.11
N ARG A 87 3.44 -19.28 -28.45
CA ARG A 87 3.16 -20.61 -29.03
C ARG A 87 1.70 -20.79 -29.44
N ARG A 88 0.75 -20.32 -28.62
CA ARG A 88 -0.69 -20.40 -28.93
C ARG A 88 -1.09 -19.48 -30.08
N ALA A 89 -0.47 -18.32 -30.22
CA ALA A 89 -0.72 -17.41 -31.33
C ALA A 89 -0.18 -17.97 -32.66
N GLU A 90 0.97 -18.64 -32.62
CA GLU A 90 1.56 -19.35 -33.77
C GLU A 90 0.69 -20.54 -34.20
N ALA A 91 0.19 -21.32 -33.24
CA ALA A 91 -0.71 -22.45 -33.47
C ALA A 91 -2.14 -22.05 -33.91
N GLY A 92 -2.54 -20.80 -33.69
CA GLY A 92 -3.89 -20.30 -34.00
C GLY A 92 -4.93 -20.50 -32.87
N ASP A 93 -4.50 -20.99 -31.71
CA ASP A 93 -5.35 -21.23 -30.52
C ASP A 93 -5.76 -19.95 -29.77
N THR A 94 -5.13 -18.82 -30.11
CA THR A 94 -5.51 -17.50 -29.59
C THR A 94 -5.39 -16.43 -30.68
N SER A 95 -6.04 -15.30 -30.48
CA SER A 95 -5.95 -14.17 -31.40
C SER A 95 -4.51 -13.67 -31.48
N ARG A 96 -3.94 -13.63 -32.69
CA ARG A 96 -2.61 -13.05 -32.96
C ARG A 96 -2.48 -11.63 -32.44
N ARG A 97 -3.59 -10.89 -32.39
CA ARG A 97 -3.66 -9.52 -31.89
C ARG A 97 -3.14 -9.38 -30.45
N VAL A 98 -3.41 -10.34 -29.57
CA VAL A 98 -2.95 -10.28 -28.16
C VAL A 98 -1.42 -10.29 -28.11
N MET A 99 -0.79 -11.15 -28.91
CA MET A 99 0.67 -11.20 -28.99
C MET A 99 1.24 -9.93 -29.64
N THR A 100 0.67 -9.49 -30.76
CA THR A 100 1.09 -8.25 -31.45
C THR A 100 0.97 -7.03 -30.54
N ASP A 101 -0.11 -6.91 -29.77
CA ASP A 101 -0.33 -5.79 -28.85
C ASP A 101 0.66 -5.83 -27.67
N LEU A 102 1.02 -7.03 -27.19
CA LEU A 102 2.05 -7.19 -26.14
C LEU A 102 3.47 -6.88 -26.65
N GLU A 103 3.83 -7.36 -27.84
CA GLU A 103 5.12 -7.01 -28.49
C GLU A 103 5.21 -5.53 -28.79
N LYS A 104 4.09 -4.91 -29.22
CA LYS A 104 4.01 -3.47 -29.43
C LYS A 104 4.17 -2.70 -28.11
N TYR A 105 3.60 -3.19 -27.01
CA TYR A 105 3.79 -2.59 -25.69
C TYR A 105 5.27 -2.59 -25.28
N LEU A 106 5.96 -3.73 -25.44
CA LEU A 106 7.37 -3.91 -25.07
C LEU A 106 8.32 -3.12 -25.98
N ASN A 107 8.12 -3.18 -27.30
CA ASN A 107 9.06 -2.59 -28.26
C ASN A 107 8.72 -1.14 -28.65
N GLY A 108 7.49 -0.68 -28.39
CA GLY A 108 7.03 0.67 -28.68
C GLY A 108 7.30 1.69 -27.57
N ASN A 109 8.15 1.38 -26.59
CA ASN A 109 8.42 2.24 -25.43
C ASN A 109 9.67 3.12 -25.62
N VAL A 110 9.59 4.09 -26.54
CA VAL A 110 10.75 4.96 -26.87
C VAL A 110 11.21 5.80 -25.68
N GLU A 111 10.30 6.17 -24.78
CA GLU A 111 10.62 6.97 -23.59
C GLU A 111 11.35 6.16 -22.51
N GLY A 112 11.34 4.83 -22.60
CA GLY A 112 11.96 3.94 -21.63
C GLY A 112 11.31 4.03 -20.24
N VAL A 113 10.03 4.41 -20.16
CA VAL A 113 9.29 4.56 -18.90
C VAL A 113 8.48 3.29 -18.63
N TRP A 114 8.76 2.62 -17.51
CA TRP A 114 8.11 1.36 -17.12
C TRP A 114 7.35 1.53 -15.80
N GLU A 115 6.03 1.65 -15.89
CA GLU A 115 5.19 1.95 -14.74
C GLU A 115 5.05 0.77 -13.78
N ASN A 116 5.19 1.05 -12.49
CA ASN A 116 5.17 0.06 -11.40
C ASN A 116 6.14 -1.13 -11.59
N SER A 117 7.18 -0.94 -12.42
CA SER A 117 8.30 -1.87 -12.50
C SER A 117 9.04 -1.93 -11.17
N TRP A 118 9.58 -3.10 -10.86
CA TRP A 118 10.49 -3.25 -9.73
C TRP A 118 11.89 -2.80 -10.16
N VAL A 119 12.76 -2.64 -9.17
CA VAL A 119 14.18 -2.42 -9.39
C VAL A 119 14.96 -3.66 -8.98
N PHE A 120 16.14 -3.81 -9.54
CA PHE A 120 17.11 -4.76 -9.02
C PHE A 120 18.50 -4.15 -8.92
N PHE A 121 19.27 -4.59 -7.92
CA PHE A 121 20.63 -4.09 -7.67
C PHE A 121 21.50 -5.13 -6.94
N PRO A 122 22.83 -5.03 -7.04
CA PRO A 122 23.74 -5.94 -6.36
C PRO A 122 23.62 -5.85 -4.82
N ARG A 123 23.49 -7.02 -4.17
CA ARG A 123 23.30 -7.11 -2.72
C ARG A 123 24.47 -6.52 -1.93
N ASP A 124 25.68 -6.57 -2.49
CA ASP A 124 26.90 -6.00 -1.89
C ASP A 124 26.80 -4.47 -1.72
N LYS A 125 25.90 -3.80 -2.46
CA LYS A 125 25.64 -2.36 -2.30
C LYS A 125 24.84 -2.03 -1.07
N MET A 126 24.21 -2.97 -0.38
CA MET A 126 23.52 -2.68 0.87
C MET A 126 24.49 -2.36 2.01
N GLY A 127 24.14 -1.38 2.84
CA GLY A 127 24.74 -1.15 4.15
C GLY A 127 24.32 -2.23 5.15
N GLU A 128 25.06 -2.37 6.26
CA GLU A 128 24.84 -3.42 7.25
C GLU A 128 23.46 -3.32 7.91
N PHE A 129 23.01 -2.11 8.25
CA PHE A 129 21.68 -1.95 8.83
C PHE A 129 20.57 -2.29 7.83
N ALA A 130 20.69 -1.87 6.57
CA ALA A 130 19.73 -2.22 5.52
C ALA A 130 19.68 -3.74 5.26
N LYS A 131 20.84 -4.43 5.29
CA LYS A 131 20.91 -5.90 5.22
C LYS A 131 20.16 -6.55 6.38
N THR A 132 20.33 -6.02 7.60
CA THR A 132 19.64 -6.52 8.79
C THR A 132 18.12 -6.37 8.66
N ILE A 133 17.65 -5.19 8.21
CA ILE A 133 16.22 -4.95 7.95
C ILE A 133 15.69 -5.93 6.90
N PHE A 134 16.42 -6.11 5.78
CA PHE A 134 16.02 -7.06 4.75
C PHE A 134 15.99 -8.51 5.23
N GLN A 135 17.00 -8.95 5.99
CA GLN A 135 17.05 -10.30 6.56
C GLN A 135 15.88 -10.56 7.51
N HIS A 136 15.49 -9.56 8.29
CA HIS A 136 14.31 -9.65 9.14
C HIS A 136 13.01 -9.70 8.31
N ASP A 137 12.90 -8.86 7.28
CA ASP A 137 11.68 -8.75 6.47
C ASP A 137 11.43 -9.94 5.53
N ILE A 138 12.44 -10.78 5.27
CA ILE A 138 12.29 -12.06 4.53
C ILE A 138 11.98 -13.27 5.42
N LEU A 139 11.80 -13.09 6.73
CA LEU A 139 11.31 -14.16 7.60
C LEU A 139 9.88 -14.54 7.22
N ALA A 140 9.54 -15.84 7.32
CA ALA A 140 8.18 -16.32 7.09
C ALA A 140 7.20 -15.76 8.14
N ASP A 141 7.67 -15.66 9.38
CA ASP A 141 6.97 -15.01 10.49
C ASP A 141 7.98 -14.19 11.31
N LYS A 142 7.85 -12.86 11.28
CA LYS A 142 8.75 -11.94 11.99
C LYS A 142 8.61 -12.03 13.51
N SER A 143 7.48 -12.54 14.00
CA SER A 143 7.27 -12.80 15.43
C SER A 143 7.89 -14.13 15.88
N ASN A 144 8.23 -15.01 14.94
CA ASN A 144 8.85 -16.32 15.19
C ASN A 144 10.03 -16.58 14.24
N PRO A 145 11.26 -16.16 14.60
CA PRO A 145 12.45 -16.36 13.76
C PRO A 145 12.78 -17.82 13.43
N PHE A 146 12.27 -18.78 14.22
CA PHE A 146 12.48 -20.21 13.97
C PHE A 146 11.59 -20.77 12.85
N ALA A 147 10.62 -19.98 12.36
CA ALA A 147 9.79 -20.35 11.21
C ALA A 147 10.57 -20.36 9.89
N GLY A 148 11.80 -19.83 9.88
CA GLY A 148 12.66 -19.78 8.69
C GLY A 148 12.32 -18.62 7.76
N GLN A 149 12.78 -18.73 6.51
CA GLN A 149 12.55 -17.72 5.48
C GLN A 149 11.26 -18.01 4.72
N ARG A 150 10.68 -16.95 4.14
CA ARG A 150 9.55 -17.02 3.22
C ARG A 150 9.83 -17.92 2.01
N SER A 151 8.79 -18.57 1.49
CA SER A 151 8.91 -19.58 0.43
C SER A 151 9.19 -19.00 -0.96
N ASP A 152 8.79 -17.76 -1.22
CA ASP A 152 8.97 -17.04 -2.49
C ASP A 152 10.25 -16.20 -2.55
N LEU A 153 11.27 -16.54 -1.75
CA LEU A 153 12.55 -15.83 -1.69
C LEU A 153 13.26 -15.70 -3.04
N ASN A 154 13.09 -16.70 -3.92
CA ASN A 154 13.64 -16.70 -5.28
C ASN A 154 13.07 -15.59 -6.17
N ARG A 155 11.94 -14.95 -5.81
CA ARG A 155 11.41 -13.77 -6.50
C ARG A 155 12.11 -12.47 -6.08
N LEU A 156 12.82 -12.50 -4.96
CA LEU A 156 13.46 -11.34 -4.33
C LEU A 156 14.98 -11.38 -4.45
N ILE A 157 15.57 -12.57 -4.52
CA ILE A 157 17.01 -12.77 -4.62
C ILE A 157 17.27 -13.69 -5.80
N PHE A 158 18.13 -13.24 -6.70
CA PHE A 158 18.59 -14.02 -7.84
C PHE A 158 20.08 -13.81 -8.07
N LYS A 159 20.72 -14.73 -8.80
CA LYS A 159 22.13 -14.62 -9.18
C LYS A 159 22.25 -14.27 -10.66
N GLU A 160 23.06 -13.29 -10.95
CA GLU A 160 23.39 -12.85 -12.31
C GLU A 160 24.89 -12.59 -12.39
N ASN A 161 25.56 -13.20 -13.37
CA ASN A 161 27.02 -13.09 -13.57
C ASN A 161 27.85 -13.41 -12.31
N GLY A 162 27.38 -14.33 -11.47
CA GLY A 162 28.04 -14.71 -10.20
C GLY A 162 27.80 -13.73 -9.04
N CYS A 163 27.14 -12.60 -9.28
CA CYS A 163 26.73 -11.65 -8.27
C CYS A 163 25.30 -11.94 -7.79
N GLU A 164 25.06 -11.79 -6.49
CA GLU A 164 23.71 -11.89 -5.94
C GLU A 164 23.03 -10.52 -6.02
N ASN A 165 21.88 -10.47 -6.69
CA ASN A 165 21.06 -9.29 -6.86
C ASN A 165 19.79 -9.39 -6.01
N ILE A 166 19.34 -8.23 -5.53
CA ILE A 166 18.06 -8.05 -4.87
C ILE A 166 17.08 -7.44 -5.87
N ARG A 167 15.88 -8.00 -5.96
CA ARG A 167 14.75 -7.53 -6.76
C ARG A 167 13.62 -7.09 -5.84
N VAL A 168 13.28 -5.80 -5.84
CA VAL A 168 12.27 -5.24 -4.93
C VAL A 168 11.43 -4.15 -5.58
N PRO A 169 10.16 -4.01 -5.19
CA PRO A 169 9.34 -2.88 -5.63
C PRO A 169 9.82 -1.57 -5.00
N ILE A 170 9.52 -0.45 -5.67
CA ILE A 170 9.91 0.89 -5.21
C ILE A 170 9.37 1.22 -3.81
N SER A 171 8.19 0.71 -3.45
CA SER A 171 7.62 0.86 -2.10
C SER A 171 8.53 0.31 -1.00
N TYR A 172 9.19 -0.82 -1.24
CA TYR A 172 10.15 -1.39 -0.30
C TYR A 172 11.55 -0.75 -0.41
N LEU A 173 11.94 -0.31 -1.62
CA LEU A 173 13.17 0.46 -1.83
C LEU A 173 13.23 1.72 -0.95
N LEU A 174 12.08 2.41 -0.74
CA LEU A 174 11.98 3.55 0.16
C LEU A 174 12.39 3.19 1.60
N LYS A 175 11.91 2.05 2.10
CA LYS A 175 12.24 1.54 3.43
C LYS A 175 13.73 1.23 3.55
N LEU A 176 14.30 0.52 2.56
CA LEU A 176 15.73 0.21 2.54
C LEU A 176 16.59 1.47 2.49
N SER A 177 16.19 2.45 1.68
CA SER A 177 16.91 3.73 1.57
C SER A 177 16.90 4.51 2.88
N LEU A 178 15.77 4.47 3.61
CA LEU A 178 15.71 5.06 4.94
C LEU A 178 16.61 4.32 5.93
N ALA A 179 16.69 2.98 5.84
CA ALA A 179 17.59 2.18 6.66
C ALA A 179 19.06 2.55 6.43
N GLU A 180 19.49 2.73 5.18
CA GLU A 180 20.86 3.18 4.86
C GLU A 180 21.20 4.52 5.54
N ILE A 181 20.25 5.46 5.54
CA ILE A 181 20.47 6.81 6.08
C ILE A 181 20.55 6.79 7.60
N ILE A 182 19.68 6.01 8.26
CA ILE A 182 19.58 6.00 9.73
C ILE A 182 20.50 4.99 10.38
N ASP A 183 21.35 4.30 9.63
CA ASP A 183 22.32 3.33 10.15
C ASP A 183 23.07 3.92 11.37
N PRO A 184 23.06 3.24 12.53
CA PRO A 184 23.80 3.68 13.72
C PRO A 184 25.28 3.96 13.44
N GLN A 185 25.88 3.29 12.44
CA GLN A 185 27.27 3.50 12.04
C GLN A 185 27.51 4.88 11.41
N ASN A 186 26.48 5.54 10.87
CA ASN A 186 26.58 6.89 10.29
C ASN A 186 26.77 7.99 11.35
N LYS A 187 26.82 7.65 12.65
CA LYS A 187 26.98 8.59 13.77
C LYS A 187 25.96 9.73 13.76
N ALA A 188 24.77 9.49 13.18
CA ALA A 188 23.68 10.44 13.22
C ALA A 188 23.21 10.66 14.68
N HIS A 189 22.64 11.84 14.95
CA HIS A 189 22.10 12.14 16.27
C HIS A 189 21.06 11.08 16.68
N PRO A 190 21.03 10.57 17.93
CA PRO A 190 20.11 9.49 18.34
C PRO A 190 18.63 9.76 18.04
N LEU A 191 18.20 11.04 18.10
CA LEU A 191 16.84 11.44 17.72
C LEU A 191 16.51 11.18 16.24
N ILE A 192 17.48 11.32 15.33
CA ILE A 192 17.30 11.03 13.90
C ILE A 192 17.08 9.53 13.72
N HIS A 193 17.88 8.70 14.38
CA HIS A 193 17.72 7.25 14.35
C HIS A 193 16.34 6.83 14.88
N ALA A 194 15.97 7.29 16.08
CA ALA A 194 14.68 6.96 16.70
C ALA A 194 13.48 7.45 15.86
N THR A 195 13.55 8.67 15.34
CA THR A 195 12.51 9.24 14.47
C THR A 195 12.43 8.48 13.13
N GLY A 196 13.58 8.15 12.56
CA GLY A 196 13.71 7.37 11.35
C GLY A 196 13.07 5.99 11.46
N LEU A 197 13.35 5.26 12.55
CA LEU A 197 12.70 3.96 12.82
C LEU A 197 11.18 4.08 12.91
N LYS A 198 10.68 5.13 13.57
CA LYS A 198 9.23 5.37 13.67
C LYS A 198 8.62 5.63 12.29
N ILE A 199 9.23 6.52 11.50
CA ILE A 199 8.76 6.87 10.15
C ILE A 199 8.87 5.68 9.19
N MET A 200 9.88 4.81 9.36
CA MET A 200 10.07 3.62 8.54
C MET A 200 8.86 2.69 8.55
N SER A 201 8.15 2.61 9.69
CA SER A 201 6.92 1.82 9.81
C SER A 201 5.76 2.34 8.95
N SER A 202 5.83 3.59 8.48
CA SER A 202 4.81 4.21 7.63
C SER A 202 4.99 3.90 6.14
N PHE A 203 6.09 3.25 5.73
CA PHE A 203 6.32 2.77 4.36
C PHE A 203 5.88 1.31 4.22
N LEU A 204 4.64 1.13 3.76
CA LEU A 204 4.02 -0.18 3.59
C LEU A 204 4.35 -0.76 2.21
N ASN A 205 4.25 -2.09 2.09
CA ASN A 205 4.59 -2.84 0.88
C ASN A 205 3.53 -3.89 0.52
N ASP A 206 2.27 -3.65 0.86
CA ASP A 206 1.19 -4.62 0.68
C ASP A 206 0.26 -4.37 -0.52
N ASN A 207 0.25 -3.17 -1.09
CA ASN A 207 -0.47 -2.87 -2.33
C ASN A 207 0.50 -2.72 -3.53
N THR A 208 0.00 -2.59 -4.77
CA THR A 208 0.80 -2.34 -5.99
C THR A 208 1.59 -1.05 -5.89
N SER A 209 0.88 0.05 -5.62
CA SER A 209 1.46 1.37 -5.40
C SER A 209 2.12 1.43 -4.01
N PRO A 210 3.20 2.22 -3.81
CA PRO A 210 3.63 2.58 -2.48
C PRO A 210 2.50 3.26 -1.73
N GLU A 211 2.04 2.57 -0.70
CA GLU A 211 1.10 3.09 0.26
C GLU A 211 1.90 3.68 1.43
N THR A 212 1.59 4.92 1.76
CA THR A 212 2.17 5.57 2.92
C THR A 212 1.06 6.12 3.81
N SER A 213 1.26 5.99 5.12
CA SER A 213 0.38 6.60 6.13
C SER A 213 1.05 7.81 6.76
N SER A 214 0.25 8.72 7.33
CA SER A 214 0.76 9.90 8.03
C SER A 214 1.80 9.53 9.09
N PHE A 215 2.92 10.26 9.11
CA PHE A 215 3.98 10.06 10.11
C PHE A 215 3.53 10.42 11.53
N TYR A 216 2.56 11.33 11.62
CA TYR A 216 1.90 11.73 12.85
C TYR A 216 0.48 12.20 12.55
N VAL A 217 -0.40 12.00 13.53
CA VAL A 217 -1.77 12.50 13.49
C VAL A 217 -1.75 13.97 13.91
N VAL A 218 -2.49 14.82 13.21
CA VAL A 218 -2.53 16.26 13.47
C VAL A 218 -3.78 16.63 14.24
N ALA A 219 -3.63 17.42 15.30
CA ALA A 219 -4.77 18.04 15.97
C ALA A 219 -5.35 19.11 15.04
N MET A 220 -6.68 19.12 14.90
CA MET A 220 -7.35 20.16 14.13
C MET A 220 -7.31 21.47 14.91
N GLN A 221 -6.85 22.54 14.26
CA GLN A 221 -6.96 23.90 14.79
C GLN A 221 -7.85 24.71 13.84
N SER A 222 -8.92 25.31 14.37
CA SER A 222 -9.93 26.03 13.59
C SER A 222 -9.37 27.24 12.82
N GLU A 223 -8.28 27.84 13.30
CA GLU A 223 -7.74 29.10 12.78
C GLU A 223 -6.94 28.95 11.46
N THR A 224 -6.33 27.80 11.20
CA THR A 224 -5.42 27.61 10.04
C THR A 224 -6.03 26.85 8.86
N GLY A 225 -7.29 26.42 8.99
CA GLY A 225 -8.01 25.65 7.99
C GLY A 225 -7.75 24.14 8.10
N MET A 226 -8.83 23.37 8.24
CA MET A 226 -8.83 21.93 8.57
C MET A 226 -7.96 21.06 7.63
N GLY A 227 -7.97 21.34 6.32
CA GLY A 227 -7.21 20.55 5.35
C GLY A 227 -5.74 20.95 5.20
N ARG A 228 -5.34 22.17 5.61
CA ARG A 228 -4.00 22.70 5.34
C ARG A 228 -2.92 21.97 6.12
N VAL A 229 -3.20 21.60 7.36
CA VAL A 229 -2.22 20.91 8.22
C VAL A 229 -1.98 19.47 7.73
N VAL A 230 -3.04 18.75 7.34
CA VAL A 230 -2.94 17.41 6.74
C VAL A 230 -2.21 17.47 5.41
N ALA A 231 -2.52 18.45 4.56
CA ALA A 231 -1.83 18.64 3.29
C ALA A 231 -0.33 18.96 3.48
N LYS A 232 0.03 19.72 4.52
CA LYS A 232 1.43 19.99 4.87
C LYS A 232 2.18 18.72 5.30
N GLU A 233 1.57 17.87 6.12
CA GLU A 233 2.16 16.57 6.50
C GLU A 233 2.37 15.68 5.26
N MET A 234 1.35 15.57 4.41
CA MET A 234 1.44 14.81 3.15
C MET A 234 2.54 15.36 2.25
N ALA A 235 2.71 16.68 2.14
CA ALA A 235 3.77 17.30 1.35
C ALA A 235 5.17 16.97 1.91
N ILE A 236 5.34 16.95 3.24
CA ILE A 236 6.60 16.54 3.88
C ILE A 236 6.90 15.08 3.58
N ARG A 237 5.90 14.20 3.70
CA ARG A 237 6.02 12.77 3.41
C ARG A 237 6.35 12.50 1.95
N PHE A 238 5.71 13.22 1.02
CA PHE A 238 6.02 13.16 -0.40
C PHE A 238 7.43 13.64 -0.70
N LEU A 239 7.86 14.77 -0.13
CA LEU A 239 9.22 15.28 -0.26
C LEU A 239 10.26 14.27 0.26
N LEU A 240 10.03 13.70 1.45
CA LEU A 240 10.91 12.67 1.98
C LEU A 240 11.00 11.47 1.03
N SER A 241 9.87 11.01 0.51
CA SER A 241 9.83 9.88 -0.44
C SER A 241 10.62 10.18 -1.72
N GLN A 242 10.53 11.41 -2.25
CA GLN A 242 11.33 11.86 -3.41
C GLN A 242 12.83 11.80 -3.09
N LEU A 243 13.23 12.34 -1.94
CA LEU A 243 14.63 12.34 -1.51
C LEU A 243 15.17 10.92 -1.29
N LEU A 244 14.36 10.02 -0.71
CA LEU A 244 14.71 8.61 -0.53
C LEU A 244 14.94 7.90 -1.87
N VAL A 245 14.07 8.11 -2.86
CA VAL A 245 14.26 7.53 -4.21
C VAL A 245 15.48 8.11 -4.92
N MET A 246 15.70 9.43 -4.81
CA MET A 246 16.90 10.07 -5.36
C MET A 246 18.18 9.51 -4.73
N TYR A 247 18.15 9.25 -3.42
CA TYR A 247 19.24 8.62 -2.70
C TYR A 247 19.43 7.16 -3.15
N ALA A 248 18.35 6.37 -3.22
CA ALA A 248 18.37 4.97 -3.66
C ALA A 248 19.03 4.80 -5.04
N ASN A 249 18.64 5.66 -5.97
CA ASN A 249 19.16 5.70 -7.34
C ASN A 249 20.68 5.77 -7.41
N LYS A 250 21.30 6.48 -6.47
CA LYS A 250 22.76 6.59 -6.33
C LYS A 250 23.33 5.50 -5.44
N ARG A 251 22.77 5.30 -4.24
CA ARG A 251 23.31 4.40 -3.22
C ARG A 251 23.39 2.96 -3.68
N TYR A 252 22.39 2.51 -4.43
CA TYR A 252 22.30 1.15 -4.99
C TYR A 252 22.79 1.07 -6.45
N LEU A 253 23.40 2.14 -6.97
CA LEU A 253 23.91 2.23 -8.34
C LEU A 253 22.85 1.94 -9.42
N LEU A 254 21.56 2.23 -9.15
CA LEU A 254 20.50 1.99 -10.12
C LEU A 254 20.79 2.71 -11.44
N GLN A 255 21.14 4.00 -11.35
CA GLN A 255 21.36 4.84 -12.54
C GLN A 255 22.55 4.36 -13.37
N GLU A 256 23.61 3.92 -12.71
CA GLU A 256 24.80 3.37 -13.35
C GLU A 256 24.51 2.03 -14.03
N ASN A 257 23.57 1.25 -13.48
CA ASN A 257 23.10 -0.02 -14.02
C ASN A 257 21.90 0.13 -14.98
N GLY A 258 21.62 1.34 -15.47
CA GLY A 258 20.60 1.57 -16.50
C GLY A 258 19.16 1.70 -15.99
N GLN A 259 18.95 1.83 -14.67
CA GLN A 259 17.64 1.98 -14.03
C GLN A 259 17.53 3.33 -13.29
N LYS A 260 16.41 4.03 -13.42
CA LYS A 260 16.12 5.20 -12.58
C LYS A 260 14.72 5.09 -12.02
N ALA A 261 14.64 4.80 -10.73
CA ALA A 261 13.39 4.80 -9.99
C ALA A 261 12.88 6.24 -9.84
N MET A 262 11.58 6.43 -10.00
CA MET A 262 10.89 7.69 -9.75
C MET A 262 9.53 7.43 -9.12
N ILE A 263 9.08 8.38 -8.32
CA ILE A 263 7.74 8.38 -7.73
C ILE A 263 7.04 9.68 -8.11
N PHE A 264 5.71 9.65 -8.20
CA PHE A 264 4.92 10.83 -8.50
C PHE A 264 3.50 10.70 -7.96
N SER A 265 2.84 11.83 -7.81
CA SER A 265 1.42 11.87 -7.46
C SER A 265 0.62 12.01 -8.76
N SER A 266 -0.33 11.09 -8.96
CA SER A 266 -1.30 11.16 -10.05
C SER A 266 -2.61 10.58 -9.56
N PRO A 267 -3.76 11.25 -9.81
CA PRO A 267 -5.08 10.72 -9.47
C PRO A 267 -5.55 9.62 -10.44
N HIS A 268 -4.85 9.44 -11.56
CA HIS A 268 -5.18 8.43 -12.57
C HIS A 268 -4.04 7.43 -12.75
N PRO A 269 -4.36 6.13 -12.92
CA PRO A 269 -3.36 5.15 -13.29
C PRO A 269 -2.75 5.49 -14.66
N PRO A 270 -1.47 5.16 -14.91
CA PRO A 270 -0.80 5.44 -16.18
C PRO A 270 -1.46 4.78 -17.39
N THR A 271 -1.52 5.50 -18.51
CA THR A 271 -2.14 5.01 -19.76
C THR A 271 -1.48 3.74 -20.27
N ARG A 272 -0.15 3.62 -20.21
CA ARG A 272 0.55 2.41 -20.67
C ARG A 272 0.25 1.21 -19.78
N GLN A 273 0.09 1.39 -18.47
CA GLN A 273 -0.36 0.31 -17.57
C GLN A 273 -1.77 -0.16 -17.92
N LYS A 274 -2.66 0.76 -18.30
CA LYS A 274 -3.99 0.40 -18.84
C LYS A 274 -3.88 -0.38 -20.14
N ILE A 275 -2.99 0.00 -21.06
CA ILE A 275 -2.74 -0.76 -22.30
C ILE A 275 -2.23 -2.18 -21.95
N LEU A 276 -1.25 -2.30 -21.06
CA LEU A 276 -0.72 -3.61 -20.65
C LEU A 276 -1.82 -4.50 -20.05
N SER A 277 -2.70 -3.95 -19.21
CA SER A 277 -3.82 -4.71 -18.63
C SER A 277 -4.73 -5.32 -19.71
N GLN A 278 -4.83 -4.70 -20.88
CA GLN A 278 -5.60 -5.23 -22.01
C GLN A 278 -4.87 -6.34 -22.78
N CYS A 279 -3.54 -6.40 -22.68
CA CYS A 279 -2.71 -7.41 -23.34
C CYS A 279 -2.50 -8.67 -22.51
N VAL A 280 -2.75 -8.62 -21.19
CA VAL A 280 -2.46 -9.72 -20.27
C VAL A 280 -3.70 -10.25 -19.56
N SER A 281 -3.64 -11.52 -19.13
CA SER A 281 -4.65 -12.07 -18.23
C SER A 281 -4.64 -11.39 -16.87
N ASP A 282 -5.80 -11.37 -16.20
CA ASP A 282 -5.98 -10.84 -14.84
C ASP A 282 -5.06 -11.51 -13.80
N ALA A 283 -4.77 -12.81 -13.96
CA ALA A 283 -3.84 -13.53 -13.09
C ALA A 283 -2.39 -13.05 -13.29
N PHE A 284 -1.96 -12.91 -14.54
CA PHE A 284 -0.61 -12.44 -14.85
C PHE A 284 -0.44 -10.95 -14.48
N TYR A 285 -1.47 -10.11 -14.69
CA TYR A 285 -1.44 -8.71 -14.24
C TYR A 285 -1.15 -8.58 -12.74
N ARG A 286 -1.79 -9.41 -11.91
CA ARG A 286 -1.49 -9.46 -10.47
C ARG A 286 -0.05 -9.90 -10.20
N GLU A 287 0.43 -10.91 -10.90
CA GLU A 287 1.80 -11.40 -10.73
C GLU A 287 2.86 -10.31 -11.03
N LEU A 288 2.60 -9.45 -12.01
CA LEU A 288 3.47 -8.33 -12.38
C LEU A 288 3.53 -7.24 -11.30
N PHE A 289 2.38 -6.90 -10.71
CA PHE A 289 2.24 -5.64 -9.97
C PHE A 289 1.94 -5.81 -8.48
N MET A 290 1.63 -7.01 -8.00
CA MET A 290 1.37 -7.22 -6.58
C MET A 290 2.66 -7.31 -5.79
N ASN A 291 2.80 -6.42 -4.81
CA ASN A 291 3.97 -6.36 -3.97
C ASN A 291 4.02 -7.56 -2.98
N PRO A 292 5.23 -8.00 -2.59
CA PRO A 292 5.45 -9.21 -1.81
C PRO A 292 5.14 -9.05 -0.31
N CYS A 293 4.61 -7.90 0.13
CA CYS A 293 4.23 -7.66 1.53
C CYS A 293 5.42 -7.76 2.51
N LEU A 294 6.61 -7.30 2.10
CA LEU A 294 7.82 -7.34 2.93
C LEU A 294 7.77 -6.38 4.12
N SER A 295 6.98 -5.32 4.05
CA SER A 295 6.86 -4.31 5.12
C SER A 295 5.42 -4.14 5.57
N GLY A 296 5.23 -3.92 6.88
CA GLY A 296 3.92 -3.66 7.50
C GLY A 296 3.25 -4.86 8.18
N TRP A 297 3.74 -6.07 7.92
CA TRP A 297 3.10 -7.32 8.37
C TRP A 297 4.14 -8.32 8.88
N ASP A 298 3.79 -9.08 9.93
CA ASP A 298 4.66 -10.12 10.47
C ASP A 298 4.70 -11.35 9.58
N LYS A 299 3.55 -11.70 8.98
CA LYS A 299 3.39 -12.82 8.03
C LYS A 299 3.11 -12.30 6.62
N GLY A 300 4.19 -11.91 5.93
CA GLY A 300 4.10 -11.27 4.62
C GLY A 300 3.41 -12.14 3.55
N GLU A 301 3.69 -13.44 3.51
CA GLU A 301 3.10 -14.35 2.52
C GLU A 301 1.58 -14.52 2.70
N GLU A 302 1.10 -14.67 3.95
CA GLU A 302 -0.34 -14.73 4.23
C GLU A 302 -1.04 -13.43 3.79
N LYS A 303 -0.40 -12.27 4.04
CA LYS A 303 -0.91 -10.98 3.55
C LYS A 303 -0.89 -10.89 2.02
N HIS A 304 0.16 -11.37 1.36
CA HIS A 304 0.25 -11.36 -0.10
C HIS A 304 -0.87 -12.20 -0.73
N GLU A 305 -1.14 -13.39 -0.19
CA GLU A 305 -2.26 -14.25 -0.62
C GLU A 305 -3.62 -13.59 -0.37
N TYR A 306 -3.79 -12.93 0.78
CA TYR A 306 -4.97 -12.13 1.06
C TYR A 306 -5.17 -11.02 0.03
N MET A 307 -4.11 -10.29 -0.33
CA MET A 307 -4.19 -9.26 -1.36
C MET A 307 -4.55 -9.87 -2.72
N HIS A 308 -4.02 -11.04 -3.06
CA HIS A 308 -4.38 -11.75 -4.31
C HIS A 308 -5.87 -12.06 -4.35
N LEU A 309 -6.43 -12.50 -3.21
CA LEU A 309 -7.87 -12.72 -3.06
C LEU A 309 -8.67 -11.43 -3.20
N CYS A 310 -8.26 -10.34 -2.54
CA CYS A 310 -8.91 -9.02 -2.65
C CYS A 310 -8.99 -8.56 -4.11
N HIS A 311 -7.86 -8.60 -4.82
CA HIS A 311 -7.79 -8.20 -6.23
C HIS A 311 -8.70 -9.06 -7.11
N ARG A 312 -8.68 -10.39 -6.89
CA ARG A 312 -9.53 -11.32 -7.64
C ARG A 312 -11.03 -11.06 -7.40
N VAL A 313 -11.42 -10.77 -6.16
CA VAL A 313 -12.82 -10.45 -5.82
C VAL A 313 -13.24 -9.13 -6.45
N LEU A 314 -12.38 -8.11 -6.42
CA LEU A 314 -12.67 -6.80 -7.03
C LEU A 314 -12.87 -6.91 -8.55
N SER A 315 -11.98 -7.59 -9.28
CA SER A 315 -12.15 -7.82 -10.73
C SER A 315 -13.46 -8.52 -11.07
N ARG A 316 -13.85 -9.53 -10.29
CA ARG A 316 -15.11 -10.26 -10.47
C ARG A 316 -16.33 -9.44 -10.06
N SER A 317 -16.21 -8.59 -9.05
CA SER A 317 -17.31 -7.75 -8.59
C SER A 317 -17.75 -6.75 -9.67
N GLN A 318 -16.80 -6.17 -10.41
CA GLN A 318 -17.08 -5.28 -11.54
C GLN A 318 -17.88 -5.99 -12.64
N PHE A 319 -17.51 -7.23 -12.95
CA PHE A 319 -18.25 -8.06 -13.91
C PHE A 319 -19.68 -8.33 -13.43
N ASN A 320 -19.83 -8.72 -12.16
CA ASN A 320 -21.15 -8.97 -11.56
C ASN A 320 -22.01 -7.70 -11.49
N ALA A 321 -21.42 -6.53 -11.28
CA ALA A 321 -22.15 -5.26 -11.27
C ALA A 321 -22.81 -4.99 -12.63
N VAL A 322 -22.13 -5.25 -13.75
CA VAL A 322 -22.72 -5.12 -15.10
C VAL A 322 -23.92 -6.04 -15.29
N LEU A 323 -23.84 -7.28 -14.79
CA LEU A 323 -24.97 -8.21 -14.82
C LEU A 323 -26.16 -7.69 -14.00
N LYS A 324 -25.90 -7.13 -12.81
CA LYS A 324 -26.93 -6.54 -11.94
C LYS A 324 -27.59 -5.31 -12.55
N LEU A 325 -26.82 -4.44 -13.21
CA LEU A 325 -27.35 -3.28 -13.93
C LEU A 325 -28.26 -3.70 -15.10
N ARG A 326 -27.94 -4.81 -15.78
CA ARG A 326 -28.80 -5.40 -16.80
C ARG A 326 -30.08 -6.00 -16.20
N GLU A 327 -29.98 -6.76 -15.12
CA GLU A 327 -31.15 -7.31 -14.40
C GLU A 327 -32.09 -6.20 -13.90
N ALA A 328 -31.54 -5.08 -13.46
CA ALA A 328 -32.31 -3.91 -13.02
C ALA A 328 -32.93 -3.10 -14.16
N GLY A 329 -32.73 -3.49 -15.43
CA GLY A 329 -33.24 -2.78 -16.60
C GLY A 329 -32.55 -1.43 -16.87
N ILE A 330 -31.45 -1.11 -16.18
CA ILE A 330 -30.67 0.11 -16.41
C ILE A 330 -29.89 0.00 -17.73
N ILE A 331 -29.32 -1.17 -17.97
CA ILE A 331 -28.71 -1.52 -19.25
C ILE A 331 -29.80 -2.17 -20.11
N THR A 332 -30.31 -1.44 -21.09
CA THR A 332 -31.44 -1.86 -21.93
C THR A 332 -31.04 -2.47 -23.28
N SER A 333 -29.75 -2.38 -23.65
CA SER A 333 -29.24 -2.95 -24.91
C SER A 333 -28.32 -4.15 -24.65
N ASN A 334 -28.37 -5.14 -25.54
CA ASN A 334 -27.45 -6.30 -25.52
C ASN A 334 -26.03 -5.95 -26.02
N LEU A 335 -25.79 -4.68 -26.35
CA LEU A 335 -24.53 -4.14 -26.90
C LEU A 335 -23.66 -3.58 -25.77
N VAL A 336 -23.49 -4.33 -24.69
CA VAL A 336 -22.57 -3.95 -23.61
C VAL A 336 -21.24 -4.65 -23.81
N SER A 337 -20.19 -3.85 -24.00
CA SER A 337 -18.83 -4.34 -23.89
C SER A 337 -18.63 -4.87 -22.47
N LEU A 338 -18.49 -6.18 -22.32
CA LEU A 338 -18.12 -6.77 -21.04
C LEU A 338 -16.77 -6.18 -20.61
N PRO A 339 -16.62 -5.78 -19.33
CA PRO A 339 -15.37 -5.26 -18.84
C PRO A 339 -14.29 -6.34 -18.93
N ASN A 340 -13.08 -5.96 -19.32
CA ASN A 340 -11.94 -6.86 -19.19
C ASN A 340 -11.73 -7.16 -17.71
N LEU A 341 -11.57 -8.45 -17.37
CA LEU A 341 -11.30 -8.87 -16.00
C LEU A 341 -9.93 -8.39 -15.53
N SER A 342 -8.98 -8.26 -16.46
CA SER A 342 -7.72 -7.59 -16.18
C SER A 342 -7.97 -6.10 -16.16
N ASN A 343 -7.92 -5.50 -14.96
CA ASN A 343 -8.21 -4.09 -14.75
C ASN A 343 -7.18 -3.44 -13.83
N ILE A 344 -7.16 -2.11 -13.89
CA ILE A 344 -6.27 -1.23 -13.11
C ILE A 344 -6.89 -0.82 -11.78
N SER A 345 -7.95 -1.49 -11.31
CA SER A 345 -8.80 -1.02 -10.20
C SER A 345 -8.07 -0.89 -8.86
N LEU A 346 -6.84 -1.43 -8.75
CA LEU A 346 -6.00 -1.38 -7.55
C LEU A 346 -4.68 -0.61 -7.78
N ALA A 347 -4.55 0.00 -8.95
CA ALA A 347 -3.62 1.10 -9.17
C ALA A 347 -4.33 2.46 -8.98
N ASN A 348 -5.53 2.47 -8.38
CA ASN A 348 -6.34 3.66 -8.19
C ASN A 348 -5.77 4.50 -7.04
N ASN A 349 -4.85 5.38 -7.38
CA ASN A 349 -4.27 6.24 -6.38
C ASN A 349 -5.29 7.18 -5.75
N GLY A 350 -5.62 6.90 -4.49
CA GLY A 350 -6.47 7.72 -3.65
C GLY A 350 -5.66 8.43 -2.57
N ILE A 351 -6.21 9.56 -2.11
CA ILE A 351 -5.87 10.10 -0.79
C ILE A 351 -7.05 9.73 0.12
N HIS A 352 -6.77 8.89 1.12
CA HIS A 352 -7.75 8.55 2.15
C HIS A 352 -7.50 9.47 3.33
N VAL A 353 -8.48 10.31 3.67
CA VAL A 353 -8.41 11.16 4.86
C VAL A 353 -9.18 10.48 5.97
N SER A 354 -8.51 10.26 7.10
CA SER A 354 -9.12 9.69 8.30
C SER A 354 -9.28 10.77 9.35
N LEU A 355 -10.44 10.84 9.98
CA LEU A 355 -10.69 11.67 11.15
C LEU A 355 -10.68 10.80 12.41
N GLY A 356 -10.10 11.33 13.48
CA GLY A 356 -10.04 10.69 14.78
C GLY A 356 -10.49 11.63 15.90
N SER A 357 -10.67 11.07 17.09
CA SER A 357 -10.98 11.83 18.31
C SER A 357 -9.87 11.60 19.33
N ASN A 358 -9.30 12.69 19.86
CA ASN A 358 -8.32 12.63 20.95
C ASN A 358 -8.92 12.00 22.20
N LYS A 359 -10.16 12.38 22.54
CA LYS A 359 -10.92 11.88 23.67
C LYS A 359 -11.16 10.38 23.57
N LEU A 360 -11.67 9.90 22.44
CA LEU A 360 -11.90 8.46 22.25
C LEU A 360 -10.59 7.68 22.29
N SER A 361 -9.52 8.23 21.70
CA SER A 361 -8.19 7.63 21.73
C SER A 361 -7.63 7.54 23.15
N HIS A 362 -7.83 8.58 23.97
CA HIS A 362 -7.39 8.61 25.36
C HIS A 362 -8.17 7.60 26.21
N LEU A 363 -9.50 7.55 26.06
CA LEU A 363 -10.34 6.59 26.78
C LEU A 363 -9.97 5.16 26.42
N LEU A 364 -9.74 4.86 25.14
CA LEU A 364 -9.33 3.53 24.69
C LEU A 364 -7.91 3.15 25.18
N GLY A 365 -7.03 4.15 25.34
CA GLY A 365 -5.69 3.98 25.87
C GLY A 365 -5.63 3.79 27.39
N ASP A 366 -6.70 4.09 28.11
CA ASP A 366 -6.82 3.95 29.55
C ASP A 366 -7.69 2.73 29.92
N PRO A 367 -7.08 1.61 30.38
CA PRO A 367 -7.83 0.42 30.76
C PRO A 367 -8.83 0.64 31.90
N SER A 368 -8.65 1.70 32.70
CA SER A 368 -9.52 2.03 33.84
C SER A 368 -10.77 2.83 33.45
N SER A 369 -10.81 3.38 32.22
CA SER A 369 -11.92 4.21 31.73
C SER A 369 -13.24 3.44 31.59
N GLY A 370 -13.17 2.11 31.52
CA GLY A 370 -14.31 1.25 31.18
C GLY A 370 -14.75 1.38 29.70
N PHE A 371 -14.06 2.17 28.88
CA PHE A 371 -14.32 2.33 27.46
C PHE A 371 -13.61 1.24 26.64
N SER A 372 -14.34 0.57 25.75
CA SER A 372 -13.83 -0.56 24.98
C SER A 372 -13.78 -0.29 23.48
N VAL A 373 -13.06 -1.13 22.73
CA VAL A 373 -13.01 -1.09 21.25
C VAL A 373 -14.42 -1.17 20.65
N ARG A 374 -15.33 -1.92 21.29
CA ARG A 374 -16.72 -2.01 20.83
C ARG A 374 -17.49 -0.71 21.03
N ASP A 375 -17.23 0.01 22.12
CA ASP A 375 -17.85 1.31 22.40
C ASP A 375 -17.31 2.36 21.42
N GLU A 376 -16.02 2.32 21.13
CA GLU A 376 -15.36 3.16 20.11
C GLU A 376 -16.01 2.95 18.74
N LYS A 377 -16.12 1.70 18.30
CA LYS A 377 -16.73 1.37 17.00
C LYS A 377 -18.16 1.90 16.89
N TYR A 378 -18.96 1.70 17.93
CA TYR A 378 -20.35 2.16 17.97
C TYR A 378 -20.47 3.69 17.87
N ILE A 379 -19.61 4.43 18.58
CA ILE A 379 -19.61 5.90 18.56
C ILE A 379 -19.00 6.46 17.27
N GLY A 380 -17.94 5.84 16.76
CA GLY A 380 -17.30 6.21 15.50
C GLY A 380 -18.27 6.10 14.32
N ASP A 381 -19.03 5.00 14.25
CA ASP A 381 -20.03 4.80 13.19
C ASP A 381 -21.13 5.89 13.23
N LEU A 382 -21.51 6.37 14.42
CA LEU A 382 -22.48 7.47 14.58
C LEU A 382 -21.91 8.84 14.16
N GLY A 383 -20.60 9.06 14.35
CA GLY A 383 -19.91 10.29 13.93
C GLY A 383 -19.81 10.44 12.40
N ILE A 384 -19.68 9.33 11.68
CA ILE A 384 -19.59 9.31 10.21
C ILE A 384 -20.97 9.58 9.57
N ILE A 385 -22.07 9.12 10.20
CA ILE A 385 -23.43 9.30 9.64
C ILE A 385 -23.93 10.76 9.73
N ARG A 386 -23.36 11.60 10.60
CA ARG A 386 -23.78 13.00 10.77
C ARG A 386 -22.92 14.04 10.04
N SER A 387 -21.88 13.60 9.32
CA SER A 387 -20.95 14.49 8.61
C SER A 387 -21.15 14.52 7.08
N ALA A 388 -22.28 13.98 6.58
CA ALA A 388 -22.70 14.06 5.18
C ALA A 388 -23.84 15.08 4.98
#